data_AF-A0A258ETJ4-F1
#
_entry.id   AF-A0A258ETJ4-F1
#
_cell.length_a   1.000
_cell.length_b   1.000
_cell.length_c   1.000
_cell.angle_alpha   90.00
_cell.angle_beta   90.00
_cell.angle_gamma   90.00
#
_symmetry.space_group_name_H-M   'P 1'
#
loop_
_entity.id
_entity.type
_entity.pdbx_description
1 polymer ?
#
loop_
_entity_poly.entity_id
_entity_poly.type
_entity_poly.pdbx_seq_one_letter_code
_entity_poly.pdbx_strand_id
1 'polypeptide(L)'
;MVDDTPDKADAKPAPAPRKRKPKPKAKAEATLPVKPSRWRFAFTWARRGLGAVAGFYGLLILLFSFLPPPINLYQISESWRLGGIDKDWVPWEDIAPIMGRAAVAAEDANFCNHWGFDMDAIRLAIEE
;
A
#
# COMPACT_ATOMS: atom_id res chain seq x y z
N MET A 1 9.58 -99.92 34.22
CA MET A 1 9.99 -98.51 34.29
C MET A 1 9.82 -97.96 32.89
N VAL A 2 8.84 -97.06 32.74
CA VAL A 2 8.61 -96.08 31.65
C VAL A 2 8.21 -96.71 30.30
N ASP A 3 6.92 -96.84 29.94
CA ASP A 3 5.92 -95.84 29.49
C ASP A 3 6.24 -95.07 28.19
N ASP A 4 5.16 -94.91 27.41
CA ASP A 4 4.90 -93.92 26.35
C ASP A 4 5.39 -94.14 24.89
N THR A 5 4.44 -94.54 24.03
CA THR A 5 4.21 -93.95 22.68
C THR A 5 4.00 -92.43 22.82
N PRO A 6 4.30 -91.52 21.85
CA PRO A 6 3.88 -91.53 20.44
C PRO A 6 5.05 -91.00 19.52
N ASP A 7 4.98 -90.63 18.24
CA ASP A 7 3.97 -89.88 17.51
C ASP A 7 4.31 -89.89 16.01
N LYS A 8 3.27 -89.88 15.17
CA LYS A 8 3.41 -89.87 13.70
C LYS A 8 3.88 -88.48 13.27
N ALA A 9 4.99 -88.42 12.56
CA ALA A 9 5.44 -87.19 11.90
C ALA A 9 4.52 -86.88 10.70
N ASP A 10 3.51 -86.07 10.94
CA ASP A 10 2.66 -85.51 9.89
C ASP A 10 3.47 -84.58 8.98
N ALA A 11 3.54 -84.95 7.70
CA ALA A 11 4.11 -84.13 6.63
C ALA A 11 3.32 -82.82 6.49
N LYS A 12 3.98 -81.68 6.72
CA LYS A 12 3.43 -80.35 6.46
C LYS A 12 3.08 -80.18 4.98
N PRO A 13 1.85 -79.76 4.60
CA PRO A 13 1.56 -79.46 3.21
C PRO A 13 2.15 -78.10 2.80
N ALA A 14 2.56 -78.00 1.54
CA ALA A 14 3.12 -76.81 0.91
C ALA A 14 2.17 -75.59 0.99
N PRO A 15 2.69 -74.35 1.08
CA PRO A 15 1.83 -73.18 1.22
C PRO A 15 1.11 -72.85 -0.09
N ALA A 16 -0.20 -72.57 0.01
CA ALA A 16 -1.06 -72.17 -1.09
C ALA A 16 -0.62 -70.84 -1.75
N PRO A 17 -0.93 -70.61 -3.05
CA PRO A 17 -0.44 -69.43 -3.75
C PRO A 17 -1.15 -68.16 -3.28
N ARG A 18 -0.38 -67.17 -2.82
CA ARG A 18 -0.91 -65.84 -2.45
C ARG A 18 -1.43 -65.11 -3.71
N LYS A 19 -2.75 -64.96 -3.82
CA LYS A 19 -3.38 -64.08 -4.80
C LYS A 19 -2.93 -62.63 -4.58
N ARG A 20 -2.24 -62.04 -5.56
CA ARG A 20 -1.87 -60.61 -5.57
C ARG A 20 -3.12 -59.74 -5.70
N LYS A 21 -3.36 -58.85 -4.75
CA LYS A 21 -4.39 -57.81 -4.86
C LYS A 21 -3.99 -56.77 -5.92
N PRO A 22 -4.92 -56.25 -6.74
CA PRO A 22 -4.58 -55.22 -7.71
C PRO A 22 -4.31 -53.89 -6.99
N LYS A 23 -3.25 -53.18 -7.39
CA LYS A 23 -2.93 -51.84 -6.86
C LYS A 23 -4.03 -50.85 -7.24
N PRO A 24 -4.40 -49.89 -6.36
CA PRO A 24 -5.33 -48.83 -6.72
C PRO A 24 -4.66 -47.94 -7.78
N LYS A 25 -5.35 -47.68 -8.89
CA LYS A 25 -4.90 -46.75 -9.92
C LYS A 25 -4.82 -45.36 -9.31
N ALA A 26 -3.63 -44.73 -9.38
CA ALA A 26 -3.43 -43.35 -9.00
C ALA A 26 -4.44 -42.48 -9.78
N LYS A 27 -5.35 -41.83 -9.05
CA LYS A 27 -6.25 -40.84 -9.63
C LYS A 27 -5.38 -39.69 -10.13
N ALA A 28 -5.48 -39.38 -11.42
CA ALA A 28 -4.88 -38.18 -11.99
C ALA A 28 -5.25 -36.98 -11.12
N GLU A 29 -4.24 -36.29 -10.61
CA GLU A 29 -4.41 -35.09 -9.80
C GLU A 29 -5.06 -34.03 -10.68
N ALA A 30 -6.36 -33.85 -10.51
CA ALA A 30 -7.06 -32.70 -11.06
C ALA A 30 -6.49 -31.46 -10.35
N THR A 31 -5.65 -30.70 -11.05
CA THR A 31 -5.18 -29.39 -10.58
C THR A 31 -6.39 -28.50 -10.36
N LEU A 32 -6.77 -28.28 -9.10
CA LEU A 32 -7.91 -27.43 -8.77
C LEU A 32 -7.62 -25.99 -9.24
N PRO A 33 -8.60 -25.30 -9.86
CA PRO A 33 -8.43 -23.91 -10.24
C PRO A 33 -8.22 -23.06 -8.97
N VAL A 34 -7.03 -22.47 -8.82
CA VAL A 34 -6.72 -21.57 -7.71
C VAL A 34 -7.63 -20.35 -7.83
N LYS A 35 -8.68 -20.28 -7.01
CA LYS A 35 -9.63 -19.17 -7.00
C LYS A 35 -8.85 -17.87 -6.72
N PRO A 36 -8.97 -16.81 -7.54
CA PRO A 36 -8.22 -15.60 -7.32
C PRO A 36 -8.59 -15.02 -5.95
N SER A 37 -7.57 -14.80 -5.11
CA SER A 37 -7.77 -14.25 -3.79
C SER A 37 -8.32 -12.83 -3.91
N ARG A 38 -9.54 -12.61 -3.40
CA ARG A 38 -10.20 -11.30 -3.36
C ARG A 38 -9.32 -10.23 -2.69
N TRP A 39 -8.44 -10.64 -1.78
CA TRP A 39 -7.43 -9.80 -1.16
C TRP A 39 -6.32 -9.35 -2.12
N ARG A 40 -5.80 -10.25 -2.96
CA ARG A 40 -4.80 -9.90 -3.99
C ARG A 40 -5.39 -8.93 -5.01
N PHE A 41 -6.66 -9.13 -5.37
CA PHE A 41 -7.38 -8.20 -6.24
C PHE A 41 -7.52 -6.82 -5.58
N ALA A 42 -8.08 -6.74 -4.37
CA ALA A 42 -8.23 -5.49 -3.62
C ALA A 42 -6.90 -4.74 -3.44
N PHE A 43 -5.83 -5.44 -3.07
CA PHE A 43 -4.50 -4.86 -2.93
C PHE A 43 -3.94 -4.32 -4.25
N THR A 44 -4.18 -5.02 -5.37
CA THR A 44 -3.76 -4.56 -6.70
C THR A 44 -4.46 -3.26 -7.11
N TRP A 45 -5.77 -3.13 -6.82
CA TRP A 45 -6.51 -1.91 -7.09
C TRP A 45 -6.16 -0.77 -6.14
N ALA A 46 -5.93 -1.05 -4.85
CA ALA A 46 -5.42 -0.06 -3.89
C ALA A 46 -4.07 0.51 -4.35
N ARG A 47 -3.13 -0.36 -4.76
CA ARG A 47 -1.83 0.07 -5.29
C ARG A 47 -1.96 0.87 -6.58
N ARG A 48 -2.87 0.48 -7.48
CA ARG A 48 -3.15 1.23 -8.72
C ARG A 48 -3.74 2.60 -8.43
N GLY A 49 -4.69 2.68 -7.49
CA GLY A 49 -5.28 3.93 -7.03
C GLY A 49 -4.22 4.85 -6.43
N LEU A 50 -3.40 4.34 -5.51
CA LEU A 50 -2.31 5.10 -4.92
C LEU A 50 -1.30 5.58 -5.98
N GLY A 51 -0.93 4.71 -6.91
CA GLY A 51 -0.05 5.08 -8.03
C GLY A 51 -0.66 6.13 -8.96
N ALA A 52 -1.97 6.06 -9.21
CA ALA A 52 -2.68 7.06 -10.02
C ALA A 52 -2.72 8.42 -9.31
N VAL A 53 -3.00 8.45 -8.00
CA VAL A 53 -2.98 9.68 -7.20
C VAL A 53 -1.57 10.28 -7.17
N ALA A 54 -0.55 9.48 -6.89
CA ALA A 54 0.83 9.94 -6.89
C ALA A 54 1.27 10.44 -8.28
N GLY A 55 0.89 9.73 -9.35
CA GLY A 55 1.17 10.15 -10.73
C GLY A 55 0.45 11.44 -11.12
N PHE A 56 -0.80 11.62 -10.69
CA PHE A 56 -1.56 12.85 -10.92
C PHE A 56 -0.90 14.05 -10.24
N TYR A 57 -0.60 13.96 -8.94
CA TYR A 57 0.09 15.05 -8.24
C TYR A 57 1.52 15.28 -8.76
N GLY A 58 2.25 14.21 -9.09
CA GLY A 58 3.57 14.32 -9.72
C GLY A 58 3.53 15.07 -11.05
N LEU A 59 2.52 14.78 -11.89
CA LEU A 59 2.28 15.52 -13.13
C LEU A 59 1.99 17.00 -12.87
N LEU A 60 1.15 17.31 -11.87
CA LEU A 60 0.86 18.71 -11.51
C LEU A 60 2.10 19.45 -11.00
N ILE A 61 2.93 18.80 -10.17
CA ILE A 61 4.19 19.38 -9.68
C ILE A 61 5.12 19.69 -10.86
N LEU A 62 5.27 18.75 -11.80
CA LEU A 62 6.09 18.98 -12.98
C LEU A 62 5.53 20.10 -13.85
N LEU A 63 4.22 20.14 -14.05
CA LEU A 63 3.56 21.19 -14.83
C LEU A 63 3.78 22.57 -14.21
N PHE A 64 3.52 22.71 -12.90
CA PHE A 64 3.62 23.97 -12.19
C PHE A 64 5.04 24.35 -11.76
N SER A 65 6.01 23.46 -11.95
CA SER A 65 7.43 23.82 -11.84
C SER A 65 7.91 24.74 -12.96
N PHE A 66 7.21 24.78 -14.10
CA PHE A 66 7.56 25.62 -15.25
C PHE A 66 6.50 26.68 -15.56
N LEU A 67 5.24 26.42 -15.19
CA LEU A 67 4.13 27.32 -15.43
C LEU A 67 3.62 27.88 -14.10
N PRO A 68 3.37 29.19 -14.01
CA PRO A 68 2.78 29.76 -12.81
C PRO A 68 1.40 29.15 -12.56
N PRO A 69 1.05 28.84 -11.30
CA PRO A 69 -0.25 28.31 -10.97
C PRO A 69 -1.36 29.31 -11.29
N PRO A 70 -2.57 28.83 -11.65
CA PRO A 70 -3.70 29.68 -11.97
C PRO A 70 -4.19 30.47 -10.75
N ILE A 71 -4.96 31.53 -11.01
CA ILE A 71 -5.61 32.33 -9.97
C ILE A 71 -6.65 31.50 -9.19
N ASN A 72 -6.71 31.67 -7.87
CA ASN A 72 -7.72 31.01 -7.03
C ASN A 72 -8.96 31.89 -6.79
N LEU A 73 -10.01 31.32 -6.19
CA LEU A 73 -11.28 32.03 -5.95
C LEU A 73 -11.12 33.30 -5.11
N TYR A 74 -10.27 33.25 -4.08
CA TYR A 74 -9.99 34.39 -3.21
C TYR A 74 -9.28 35.53 -3.95
N GLN A 75 -8.25 35.19 -4.74
CA GLN A 75 -7.55 36.13 -5.59
C GLN A 75 -8.47 36.72 -6.67
N ILE A 76 -9.44 35.96 -7.19
CA ILE A 76 -10.44 36.52 -8.10
C ILE A 76 -11.23 37.60 -7.36
N SER A 77 -11.86 37.29 -6.21
CA SER A 77 -12.64 38.28 -5.45
C SER A 77 -11.83 39.53 -5.11
N GLU A 78 -10.56 39.33 -4.77
CA GLU A 78 -9.67 40.42 -4.38
C GLU A 78 -9.22 41.25 -5.58
N SER A 79 -9.03 40.62 -6.74
CA SER A 79 -8.75 41.32 -8.00
C SER A 79 -9.89 42.24 -8.41
N TRP A 80 -11.16 41.86 -8.17
CA TRP A 80 -12.30 42.74 -8.43
C TRP A 80 -12.30 43.95 -7.48
N ARG A 81 -11.93 43.73 -6.21
CA ARG A 81 -11.89 44.77 -5.17
C ARG A 81 -10.76 45.76 -5.38
N LEU A 82 -9.58 45.27 -5.78
CA LEU A 82 -8.35 46.06 -5.93
C LEU A 82 -8.15 46.65 -7.33
N GLY A 83 -8.99 46.26 -8.31
CA GLY A 83 -8.85 46.70 -9.70
C GLY A 83 -7.78 45.94 -10.49
N GLY A 84 -7.34 44.79 -9.98
CA GLY A 84 -6.31 43.93 -10.58
C GLY A 84 -5.40 43.32 -9.52
N ILE A 85 -4.68 42.25 -9.90
CA ILE A 85 -3.58 41.70 -9.12
C ILE A 85 -2.39 41.57 -10.06
N ASP A 86 -1.29 42.23 -9.71
CA ASP A 86 -0.01 42.04 -10.39
C ASP A 86 0.77 40.90 -9.72
N LYS A 87 1.45 40.08 -10.52
CA LYS A 87 2.17 38.89 -10.06
C LYS A 87 3.47 38.74 -10.83
N ASP A 88 4.58 38.78 -10.10
CA ASP A 88 5.90 38.44 -10.62
C ASP A 88 6.44 37.22 -9.86
N TRP A 89 6.89 36.21 -10.61
CA TRP A 89 7.35 34.93 -10.05
C TRP A 89 8.87 34.94 -10.02
N VAL A 90 9.42 34.91 -8.81
CA VAL A 90 10.86 35.01 -8.58
C VAL A 90 11.36 33.71 -7.93
N PRO A 91 12.49 33.14 -8.38
CA PRO A 91 13.13 32.00 -7.73
C PRO A 91 13.47 32.29 -6.26
N TRP A 92 13.46 31.27 -5.41
CA TRP A 92 13.69 31.45 -3.96
C TRP A 92 15.09 32.01 -3.66
N GLU A 93 16.08 31.59 -4.43
CA GLU A 93 17.47 32.03 -4.38
C GLU A 93 17.66 33.53 -4.68
N ASP A 94 16.72 34.13 -5.42
CA ASP A 94 16.73 35.56 -5.74
C ASP A 94 15.97 36.40 -4.69
N ILE A 95 15.26 35.75 -3.76
CA ILE A 95 14.58 36.41 -2.65
C ILE A 95 15.57 36.67 -1.52
N ALA A 96 15.62 37.91 -1.04
CA ALA A 96 16.46 38.27 0.10
C ALA A 96 16.13 37.37 1.32
N PRO A 97 17.12 36.74 1.98
CA PRO A 97 16.87 35.81 3.09
C PRO A 97 16.08 36.43 4.26
N ILE A 98 16.21 37.75 4.47
CA ILE A 98 15.44 38.49 5.47
C ILE A 98 13.96 38.58 5.12
N MET A 99 13.61 38.69 3.83
CA MET A 99 12.23 38.77 3.36
C MET A 99 11.49 37.45 3.61
N GLY A 100 12.13 36.33 3.28
CA GLY A 100 11.57 35.00 3.57
C GLY A 100 11.30 34.80 5.07
N ARG A 101 12.24 35.23 5.94
CA ARG A 101 12.05 35.17 7.40
C ARG A 101 10.94 36.11 7.89
N ALA A 102 10.83 37.30 7.32
CA ALA A 102 9.78 38.25 7.66
C ALA A 102 8.39 37.71 7.31
N ALA A 103 8.24 37.11 6.13
CA ALA A 103 6.98 36.48 5.70
C ALA A 103 6.59 35.31 6.62
N VAL A 104 7.54 34.42 6.95
CA VAL A 104 7.29 33.32 7.90
C VAL A 104 6.88 33.87 9.26
N ALA A 105 7.59 34.85 9.82
CA ALA A 105 7.24 35.41 11.12
C ALA A 105 5.87 36.11 11.16
N ALA A 106 5.42 36.69 10.04
CA ALA A 106 4.15 37.39 9.95
C ALA A 106 2.94 36.44 9.80
N GLU A 107 3.09 35.36 9.03
CA GLU A 107 1.99 34.43 8.69
C GLU A 107 1.97 33.18 9.58
N ASP A 108 3.15 32.61 9.87
CA ASP A 108 3.31 31.35 10.59
C ASP A 108 4.64 31.32 11.36
N ALA A 109 4.65 31.97 12.54
CA ALA A 109 5.85 32.09 13.36
C ALA A 109 6.42 30.72 13.81
N ASN A 110 5.61 29.66 13.76
CA ASN A 110 6.00 28.32 14.19
C ASN A 110 6.28 27.36 13.02
N PHE A 111 6.31 27.85 11.78
CA PHE A 111 6.45 27.07 10.54
C PHE A 111 7.51 25.96 10.60
N CYS A 112 8.68 26.23 11.20
CA CYS A 112 9.79 25.28 11.28
C CYS A 112 9.55 24.10 12.25
N ASN A 113 8.59 24.23 13.16
CA ASN A 113 8.40 23.28 14.26
C ASN A 113 7.22 22.33 14.02
N HIS A 114 6.49 22.46 12.91
CA HIS A 114 5.39 21.56 12.56
C HIS A 114 5.47 21.06 11.13
N TRP A 115 4.74 19.98 10.86
CA TRP A 115 4.70 19.29 9.56
C TRP A 115 3.49 19.70 8.72
N GLY A 116 3.14 20.99 8.78
CA GLY A 116 2.05 21.59 7.99
C GLY A 116 0.88 22.16 8.80
N PHE A 117 0.52 21.57 9.94
CA PHE A 117 -0.54 22.11 10.81
C PHE A 117 -0.01 22.37 12.22
N ASP A 118 -0.04 23.63 12.65
CA ASP A 118 0.18 24.00 14.05
C ASP A 118 -1.09 23.72 14.86
N MET A 119 -1.16 22.51 15.43
CA MET A 119 -2.32 22.09 16.21
C MET A 119 -2.46 22.85 17.52
N ASP A 120 -1.38 23.41 18.06
CA ASP A 120 -1.43 24.14 19.32
C ASP A 120 -2.01 25.54 19.09
N ALA A 121 -1.57 26.23 18.03
CA ALA A 121 -2.14 27.51 17.62
C ALA A 121 -3.60 27.40 17.16
N ILE A 122 -3.95 26.33 16.41
CA ILE A 122 -5.33 26.11 15.96
C ILE A 122 -6.29 25.91 17.15
N ARG A 123 -5.88 25.14 18.16
CA ARG A 123 -6.71 24.92 19.35
C ARG A 123 -6.90 26.21 20.13
N LEU A 124 -5.82 26.98 20.33
CA LEU A 124 -5.88 28.27 21.01
C LEU A 124 -6.87 29.23 20.33
N ALA A 125 -6.82 29.33 19.00
CA ALA A 125 -7.72 30.21 18.23
C ALA A 125 -9.20 29.77 18.24
N ILE A 126 -9.48 28.50 18.54
CA ILE A 126 -10.85 27.98 18.68
C ILE A 126 -11.39 28.19 20.11
N GLU A 127 -10.48 28.19 21.09
CA GLU A 127 -10.83 28.35 22.51
C GLU A 127 -11.06 29.81 22.92
N GLU A 128 -10.63 30.77 22.10
CA GLU A 128 -10.91 32.21 22.23
C GLU A 128 -12.29 32.60 21.66
#